data_AF-A0A1X7TW22-F1
#
_entry.id   AF-A0A1X7TW22-F1
#
_cell.length_a   1.000
_cell.length_b   1.000
_cell.length_c   1.000
_cell.angle_alpha   90.00
_cell.angle_beta   90.00
_cell.angle_gamma   90.00
#
_symmetry.space_group_name_H-M   'P 1'
#
loop_
_entity.id
_entity.type
_entity.pdbx_description
1 polymer ?
#
loop_
_entity_poly.entity_id
_entity_poly.type
_entity_poly.pdbx_seq_one_letter_code
_entity_poly.pdbx_strand_id
1 'polypeptide(L)'
;NDGCYNCPCSQVSTQTIQSFIGNDYFCESGNPAADGTWQVILYTSDPLWDGKGCGSLEGNCCTAPGLPWFNKVLNTATTDYLELRVCADSGTADEDVPVSYYELYVK
;
A
#
# COMPACT_ATOMS: atom_id res chain seq x y z
N ASN A 1 -14.58 -14.93 1.31
CA ASN A 1 -13.94 -13.61 1.18
C ASN A 1 -14.63 -12.92 0.01
N ASP A 2 -15.39 -11.85 0.28
CA ASP A 2 -16.13 -11.07 -0.73
C ASP A 2 -15.29 -9.93 -1.31
N GLY A 3 -13.99 -9.90 -1.00
CA GLY A 3 -13.03 -8.96 -1.56
C GLY A 3 -12.97 -7.61 -0.87
N CYS A 4 -13.74 -7.41 0.20
CA CYS A 4 -13.78 -6.11 0.90
C CYS A 4 -12.50 -5.78 1.68
N TYR A 5 -11.63 -6.75 1.92
CA TYR A 5 -10.33 -6.54 2.59
C TYR A 5 -9.14 -6.57 1.62
N ASN A 6 -9.42 -6.73 0.31
CA ASN A 6 -8.35 -6.86 -0.67
C ASN A 6 -7.93 -5.49 -1.17
N CYS A 7 -6.62 -5.34 -1.40
CA CYS A 7 -6.06 -4.18 -2.05
C CYS A 7 -6.81 -3.77 -3.33
N PRO A 8 -7.02 -2.47 -3.60
CA PRO A 8 -7.76 -2.02 -4.78
C PRO A 8 -7.21 -2.50 -6.13
N CYS A 9 -5.92 -2.84 -6.20
CA CYS A 9 -5.27 -3.42 -7.38
C CYS A 9 -5.53 -4.92 -7.58
N SER A 10 -6.07 -5.63 -6.58
CA SER A 10 -6.43 -7.04 -6.67
C SER A 10 -7.62 -7.24 -7.62
N GLN A 11 -7.57 -8.27 -8.47
CA GLN A 11 -8.63 -8.58 -9.43
C GLN A 11 -9.98 -8.92 -8.77
N VAL A 12 -9.94 -9.37 -7.52
CA VAL A 12 -11.11 -9.76 -6.73
C VAL A 12 -11.42 -8.76 -5.63
N SER A 13 -10.89 -7.54 -5.71
CA SER A 13 -11.23 -6.47 -4.75
C SER A 13 -12.57 -5.85 -5.08
N THR A 14 -13.32 -5.50 -4.03
CA THR A 14 -14.51 -4.65 -4.11
C THR A 14 -14.24 -3.23 -3.64
N GLN A 15 -12.99 -2.92 -3.27
CA GLN A 15 -12.57 -1.59 -2.85
C GLN A 15 -12.51 -0.63 -4.05
N THR A 16 -12.87 0.62 -3.80
CA THR A 16 -12.81 1.69 -4.81
C THR A 16 -11.88 2.79 -4.35
N ILE A 17 -10.99 3.20 -5.26
CA ILE A 17 -10.04 4.26 -5.01
C ILE A 17 -10.76 5.60 -5.14
N GLN A 18 -10.53 6.48 -4.17
CA GLN A 18 -11.07 7.83 -4.26
C GLN A 18 -10.45 8.56 -5.45
N SER A 19 -11.27 9.26 -6.22
CA SER A 19 -10.85 9.87 -7.49
C SER A 19 -9.69 10.85 -7.37
N PHE A 20 -9.53 11.50 -6.21
CA PHE A 20 -8.42 12.43 -5.95
C PHE A 20 -7.07 11.75 -5.72
N ILE A 21 -7.05 10.45 -5.40
CA ILE A 21 -5.81 9.65 -5.26
C ILE A 21 -5.32 9.22 -6.64
N GLY A 22 -6.23 8.87 -7.55
CA GLY A 22 -5.89 8.39 -8.89
C GLY A 22 -4.97 7.17 -8.82
N ASN A 23 -3.80 7.27 -9.46
CA ASN A 23 -2.79 6.19 -9.49
C ASN A 23 -1.66 6.42 -8.48
N ASP A 24 -1.78 7.40 -7.58
CA ASP A 24 -0.74 7.77 -6.62
C ASP A 24 -0.89 6.99 -5.31
N TYR A 25 -0.89 5.65 -5.41
CA TYR A 25 -0.98 4.76 -4.25
C TYR A 25 -0.23 3.45 -4.49
N PHE A 26 0.23 2.84 -3.39
CA PHE A 26 0.57 1.41 -3.33
C PHE A 26 -0.33 0.72 -2.31
N CYS A 27 -0.47 -0.58 -2.43
CA CYS A 27 -1.22 -1.39 -1.49
C CYS A 27 -0.60 -2.78 -1.38
N GLU A 28 -0.46 -3.28 -0.17
CA GLU A 28 0.07 -4.60 0.14
C GLU A 28 -0.29 -4.96 1.59
N SER A 29 -0.48 -6.25 1.87
CA SER A 29 -0.83 -6.80 3.19
C SER A 29 0.37 -7.01 4.11
N GLY A 30 1.58 -7.06 3.53
CA GLY A 30 2.82 -7.43 4.22
C GLY A 30 2.87 -8.90 4.63
N ASN A 31 1.89 -9.70 4.19
CA ASN A 31 1.86 -11.13 4.44
C ASN A 31 2.26 -11.89 3.17
N PRO A 32 3.41 -12.58 3.17
CA PRO A 32 3.90 -13.24 1.97
C PRO A 32 3.22 -14.59 1.66
N ALA A 33 2.25 -14.99 2.49
CA ALA A 33 1.60 -16.28 2.37
C ALA A 33 0.69 -16.36 1.12
N ALA A 34 1.07 -17.18 0.16
CA ALA A 34 0.27 -17.43 -1.05
C ALA A 34 -0.99 -18.27 -0.79
N ASP A 35 -1.06 -19.00 0.33
CA ASP A 35 -2.17 -19.88 0.70
C ASP A 35 -3.27 -19.19 1.52
N GLY A 36 -3.13 -17.88 1.78
CA GLY A 36 -4.09 -17.07 2.53
C GLY A 36 -4.05 -17.29 4.05
N THR A 37 -3.04 -17.99 4.56
CA THR A 37 -2.81 -18.09 6.01
C THR A 37 -2.26 -16.77 6.54
N TRP A 38 -2.67 -16.40 7.74
CA TRP A 38 -2.21 -15.18 8.41
C TRP A 38 -2.08 -15.41 9.92
N GLN A 39 -1.32 -14.54 10.58
CA GLN A 39 -1.06 -14.54 12.02
C GLN A 39 -1.11 -13.10 12.54
N VAL A 40 -1.51 -12.92 13.81
CA VAL A 40 -1.50 -11.61 14.49
C VAL A 40 -0.06 -11.27 14.89
N ILE A 41 0.80 -11.01 13.92
CA ILE A 41 2.21 -10.64 14.10
C ILE A 41 2.59 -9.54 13.12
N LEU A 42 3.65 -8.78 13.46
CA LEU A 42 4.32 -7.92 12.49
C LEU A 42 5.26 -8.76 11.61
N TYR A 43 4.94 -8.87 10.33
CA TYR A 43 5.73 -9.60 9.33
C TYR A 43 7.00 -8.85 8.90
N THR A 44 7.96 -8.74 9.82
CA THR A 44 9.22 -7.98 9.60
C THR A 44 10.11 -8.52 8.48
N SER A 45 9.89 -9.74 8.00
CA SER A 45 10.64 -10.34 6.88
C SER A 45 10.11 -9.95 5.51
N ASP A 46 8.94 -9.31 5.43
CA ASP A 46 8.27 -8.93 4.19
C ASP A 46 7.99 -7.41 4.18
N PRO A 47 8.96 -6.58 3.74
CA PRO A 47 8.79 -5.13 3.75
C PRO A 47 7.69 -4.68 2.78
N LEU A 48 6.73 -3.92 3.30
CA LEU A 48 5.65 -3.34 2.50
C LEU A 48 6.19 -2.50 1.32
N TRP A 49 5.57 -2.71 0.16
CA TRP A 49 5.76 -1.98 -1.10
C TRP A 49 7.16 -2.11 -1.68
N ASP A 50 7.86 -3.22 -1.44
CA ASP A 50 9.17 -3.49 -2.04
C ASP A 50 9.07 -4.20 -3.42
N GLY A 51 7.85 -4.57 -3.82
CA GLY A 51 7.57 -5.30 -5.06
C GLY A 51 7.96 -6.78 -5.00
N LYS A 52 8.09 -7.35 -3.80
CA LYS A 52 8.38 -8.76 -3.54
C LYS A 52 7.46 -9.24 -2.42
N GLY A 53 7.51 -10.55 -2.14
CA GLY A 53 6.76 -11.15 -1.05
C GLY A 53 5.26 -11.24 -1.26
N CYS A 54 4.66 -10.38 -2.06
CA CYS A 54 3.24 -10.30 -2.38
C CYS A 54 2.51 -11.66 -2.43
N GLY A 55 1.49 -11.80 -1.58
CA GLY A 55 0.61 -12.94 -1.56
C GLY A 55 -0.17 -13.13 -2.87
N SER A 56 -0.89 -14.26 -2.99
CA SER A 56 -1.58 -14.64 -4.23
C SER A 56 -2.66 -13.64 -4.69
N LEU A 57 -3.20 -12.83 -3.77
CA LEU A 57 -4.22 -11.82 -4.05
C LEU A 57 -3.65 -10.46 -4.48
N GLU A 58 -2.32 -10.28 -4.38
CA GLU A 58 -1.67 -8.96 -4.47
C GLU A 58 -0.68 -8.88 -5.63
N GLY A 59 -0.60 -9.90 -6.49
CA GLY A 59 0.37 -9.96 -7.59
C GLY A 59 0.36 -8.73 -8.51
N ASN A 60 -0.82 -8.17 -8.81
CA ASN A 60 -0.92 -6.92 -9.58
C ASN A 60 -0.29 -5.73 -8.83
N CYS A 61 -0.53 -5.65 -7.52
CA CYS A 61 -0.01 -4.62 -6.64
C CYS A 61 1.53 -4.67 -6.58
N CYS A 62 2.08 -5.89 -6.57
CA CYS A 62 3.52 -6.16 -6.61
C CYS A 62 4.25 -5.61 -7.84
N THR A 63 3.50 -5.30 -8.91
CA THR A 63 4.04 -4.80 -10.17
C THR A 63 3.67 -3.35 -10.43
N ALA A 64 3.20 -2.63 -9.40
CA ALA A 64 2.83 -1.22 -9.54
C ALA A 64 4.03 -0.37 -10.01
N PRO A 65 3.84 0.54 -10.98
CA PRO A 65 4.90 1.44 -11.41
C PRO A 65 5.41 2.31 -10.24
N GLY A 66 6.73 2.39 -10.07
CA GLY A 66 7.36 3.23 -9.04
C GLY A 66 7.81 2.49 -7.78
N LEU A 67 7.46 1.21 -7.62
CA LEU A 67 8.06 0.37 -6.57
C LEU A 67 9.60 0.31 -6.74
N PRO A 68 10.38 0.21 -5.64
CA PRO A 68 9.94 0.01 -4.25
C PRO A 68 9.75 1.30 -3.43
N TRP A 69 9.89 2.48 -4.05
CA TRP A 69 9.87 3.75 -3.34
C TRP A 69 8.71 4.60 -3.81
N PHE A 70 7.75 4.85 -2.93
CA PHE A 70 6.69 5.79 -3.24
C PHE A 70 7.27 7.19 -3.47
N ASN A 71 7.29 7.62 -4.73
CA ASN A 71 7.79 8.92 -5.13
C ASN A 71 6.72 9.68 -5.91
N LYS A 72 6.32 10.84 -5.39
CA LYS A 72 5.38 11.74 -6.07
C LYS A 72 6.06 13.05 -6.40
N VAL A 73 6.23 13.30 -7.71
CA VAL A 73 6.67 14.61 -8.22
C VAL A 73 5.44 15.46 -8.51
N LEU A 74 5.38 16.65 -7.90
CA LEU A 74 4.39 17.66 -8.21
C LEU A 74 4.92 18.54 -9.34
N ASN A 75 4.30 18.46 -10.52
CA ASN A 75 4.76 19.17 -11.73
C ASN A 75 4.50 20.68 -11.70
N THR A 76 3.83 21.17 -10.67
CA THR A 76 3.47 22.58 -10.47
C THR A 76 3.78 22.97 -9.04
N ALA A 77 4.26 24.19 -8.83
CA ALA A 77 4.34 24.77 -7.49
C ALA A 77 2.94 24.77 -6.85
N THR A 78 2.87 24.43 -5.57
CA THR A 78 1.63 24.46 -4.80
C THR A 78 1.86 25.14 -3.46
N THR A 79 0.81 25.78 -2.95
CA THR A 79 0.71 26.29 -1.57
C THR A 79 -0.19 25.42 -0.70
N ASP A 80 -0.76 24.36 -1.27
CA ASP A 80 -1.66 23.46 -0.57
C ASP A 80 -0.87 22.56 0.40
N TYR A 81 -1.57 22.05 1.41
CA TYR A 81 -1.01 21.04 2.29
C TYR A 81 -0.78 19.74 1.53
N LEU A 82 0.40 19.15 1.73
CA LEU A 82 0.72 17.82 1.24
C LEU A 82 0.33 16.79 2.30
N GLU A 83 -0.43 15.79 1.89
CA GLU A 83 -0.84 14.67 2.75
C GLU A 83 -0.20 13.38 2.24
N LEU A 84 0.50 12.67 3.13
CA LEU A 84 0.82 11.25 2.97
C LEU A 84 -0.11 10.48 3.90
N ARG A 85 -0.88 9.53 3.36
CA ARG A 85 -1.80 8.71 4.13
C ARG A 85 -1.34 7.26 4.10
N VAL A 86 -1.23 6.66 5.28
CA VAL A 86 -1.14 5.21 5.45
C VAL A 86 -2.55 4.73 5.76
N CYS A 87 -3.09 3.90 4.86
CA CYS A 87 -4.45 3.37 4.97
C CYS A 87 -4.40 1.92 5.45
N ALA A 88 -5.43 1.55 6.19
CA ALA A 88 -5.68 0.26 6.82
C ALA A 88 -7.16 -0.09 6.58
N ASP A 89 -7.50 -1.37 6.45
CA ASP A 89 -8.88 -1.86 6.34
C ASP A 89 -9.44 -2.41 7.66
N SER A 90 -8.57 -2.63 8.65
CA SER A 90 -8.93 -2.99 10.02
C SER A 90 -8.73 -1.83 11.02
N GLY A 91 -9.02 -2.11 12.28
CA GLY A 91 -8.78 -1.22 13.41
C GLY A 91 -7.31 -1.20 13.84
N THR A 92 -7.04 -0.61 15.00
CA THR A 92 -5.67 -0.40 15.51
C THR A 92 -5.03 -1.65 16.15
N ALA A 93 -5.53 -2.86 15.87
CA ALA A 93 -5.15 -4.07 16.62
C ALA A 93 -4.26 -5.04 15.83
N ASP A 94 -4.27 -4.98 14.49
CA ASP A 94 -3.71 -6.02 13.63
C ASP A 94 -3.13 -5.51 12.30
N GLU A 95 -2.97 -4.20 12.11
CA GLU A 95 -2.43 -3.59 10.88
C GLU A 95 -1.33 -2.55 11.18
N ASP A 96 -0.28 -3.00 11.88
CA ASP A 96 0.87 -2.16 12.17
C ASP A 96 1.71 -1.89 10.91
N VAL A 97 1.83 -0.61 10.54
CA VAL A 97 2.61 -0.16 9.37
C VAL A 97 3.72 0.81 9.81
N PRO A 98 4.91 0.31 10.20
CA PRO A 98 6.00 1.17 10.64
C PRO A 98 6.61 1.95 9.47
N VAL A 99 6.50 3.28 9.52
CA VAL A 99 7.18 4.19 8.58
C VAL A 99 8.50 4.66 9.19
N SER A 100 9.62 4.29 8.57
CA SER A 100 10.95 4.63 9.09
C SER A 100 11.36 6.07 8.79
N TYR A 101 11.14 6.52 7.54
CA TYR A 101 11.39 7.90 7.14
C TYR A 101 10.55 8.25 5.91
N TYR A 102 10.27 9.54 5.77
CA TYR A 102 9.71 10.15 4.58
C TYR A 102 10.46 11.46 4.34
N GLU A 103 10.63 11.83 3.07
CA GLU A 103 11.44 12.99 2.69
C GLU A 103 10.63 13.90 1.78
N LEU A 104 10.74 15.22 2.03
CA LEU A 104 10.13 16.24 1.20
C LEU A 104 11.23 17.11 0.62
N TYR A 105 11.26 17.19 -0.71
CA TYR A 105 12.23 17.96 -1.45
C TYR A 105 11.55 19.18 -2.07
N VAL A 106 12.03 20.37 -1.73
CA VAL A 106 11.58 21.65 -2.31
C VAL A 106 12.68 22.20 -3.21
N LYS A 107 12.32 22.63 -4.41
CA LYS A 107 13.24 23.20 -5.40
C LYS A 107 13.35 24.71 -5.25
#